data_AF-A0A1G4IDU6-F1
#
_entry.id   AF-A0A1G4IDU6-F1
#
_cell.length_a   1.000
_cell.length_b   1.000
_cell.length_c   1.000
_cell.angle_alpha   90.00
_cell.angle_beta   90.00
_cell.angle_gamma   90.00
#
_symmetry.space_group_name_H-M   'P 1'
#
loop_
_entity.id
_entity.type
_entity.pdbx_description
1 polymer ?
#
loop_
_entity_poly.entity_id
_entity_poly.type
_entity_poly.pdbx_seq_one_letter_code
_entity_poly.pdbx_strand_id
1 'polypeptide(L)'
;MQPPTPPMTPFEQRATQAFQSVGALRMQSNILHRSAAFCMERCLDTEELYTLLRTSQAPIRYRLDTDLAEKKCASNCSAKWDELYRATAMRLNEEAVRRVQMRQMQNMMNAMQGGGV
;
A
#
# COMPACT_ATOMS: atom_id res chain seq x y z
N MET A 1 21.39 -3.29 -30.44
CA MET A 1 20.25 -2.33 -30.43
C MET A 1 19.02 -3.09 -30.00
N GLN A 2 18.29 -2.64 -28.97
CA GLN A 2 16.98 -3.23 -28.65
C GLN A 2 16.05 -2.97 -29.84
N PRO A 3 15.30 -3.98 -30.34
CA PRO A 3 14.30 -3.73 -31.36
C PRO A 3 13.26 -2.75 -30.82
N PRO A 4 12.78 -1.79 -31.63
CA PRO A 4 11.75 -0.85 -31.20
C PRO A 4 10.49 -1.62 -30.83
N THR A 5 9.95 -1.35 -29.63
CA THR A 5 8.69 -1.92 -29.18
C THR A 5 7.59 -1.55 -30.18
N PRO A 6 6.83 -2.51 -30.73
CA PRO A 6 5.75 -2.18 -31.65
C PRO A 6 4.73 -1.24 -30.98
N PRO A 7 4.17 -0.26 -31.71
CA PRO A 7 3.20 0.66 -31.15
C PRO A 7 1.93 -0.10 -30.74
N MET A 8 1.46 0.16 -29.52
CA MET A 8 0.23 -0.43 -28.99
C MET A 8 -0.98 -0.06 -29.86
N THR A 9 -1.86 -1.03 -30.07
CA THR A 9 -3.17 -0.79 -30.69
C THR A 9 -4.04 0.12 -29.81
N PRO A 10 -5.08 0.77 -30.37
CA PRO A 10 -6.01 1.59 -29.59
C PRO A 10 -6.77 0.79 -28.50
N PHE A 11 -6.91 -0.52 -28.67
CA PHE A 11 -7.46 -1.40 -27.63
C PHE A 11 -6.45 -1.60 -26.50
N GLU A 12 -5.21 -1.96 -26.81
CA GLU A 12 -4.14 -2.17 -25.82
C GLU A 12 -3.84 -0.90 -25.02
N GLN A 13 -3.86 0.29 -25.65
CA GLN A 13 -3.73 1.56 -24.94
C GLN A 13 -4.83 1.74 -23.90
N ARG A 14 -6.10 1.55 -24.28
CA ARG A 14 -7.25 1.70 -23.38
C ARG A 14 -7.24 0.66 -22.27
N ALA A 15 -6.92 -0.59 -22.60
CA ALA A 15 -6.79 -1.66 -21.62
C ALA A 15 -5.67 -1.37 -20.61
N THR A 16 -4.52 -0.86 -21.08
CA THR A 16 -3.39 -0.47 -20.23
C THR A 16 -3.75 0.70 -19.30
N GLN A 17 -4.42 1.73 -19.82
CA GLN A 17 -4.89 2.85 -19.00
C GLN A 17 -5.89 2.40 -17.93
N ALA A 18 -6.87 1.56 -18.30
CA ALA A 18 -7.84 1.01 -17.36
C ALA A 18 -7.16 0.14 -16.28
N PHE A 19 -6.18 -0.67 -16.67
CA PHE A 19 -5.40 -1.47 -15.74
C PHE A 19 -4.64 -0.60 -14.73
N GLN A 20 -3.98 0.47 -15.21
CA GLN A 20 -3.26 1.41 -14.35
C GLN A 20 -4.20 2.15 -13.38
N SER A 21 -5.37 2.61 -13.86
CA SER A 21 -6.32 3.34 -13.01
C SER A 21 -6.94 2.44 -11.94
N VAL A 22 -7.38 1.23 -12.30
CA VAL A 22 -7.89 0.24 -11.33
C VAL A 22 -6.80 -0.16 -10.34
N GLY A 23 -5.56 -0.32 -10.80
CA GLY A 23 -4.41 -0.58 -9.93
C GLY A 23 -4.20 0.52 -8.89
N ALA A 24 -4.23 1.79 -9.31
CA ALA A 24 -4.07 2.94 -8.43
C ALA A 24 -5.20 3.03 -7.39
N LEU A 25 -6.46 2.82 -7.81
CA LEU A 25 -7.62 2.83 -6.92
C LEU A 25 -7.56 1.71 -5.88
N ARG A 26 -7.18 0.49 -6.30
CA ARG A 26 -6.98 -0.64 -5.37
C ARG A 26 -5.88 -0.37 -4.36
N MET A 27 -4.82 0.31 -4.77
CA MET A 27 -3.73 0.67 -3.86
C MET A 27 -4.19 1.71 -2.84
N GLN A 28 -4.87 2.79 -3.26
CA GLN A 28 -5.44 3.77 -2.33
C GLN A 28 -6.44 3.14 -1.35
N SER A 29 -7.33 2.28 -1.84
CA SER A 29 -8.30 1.59 -1.00
C SER A 29 -7.62 0.73 0.06
N ASN A 30 -6.59 -0.03 -0.31
CA ASN A 30 -5.83 -0.84 0.66
C ASN A 30 -5.08 0.01 1.68
N ILE A 31 -4.47 1.13 1.25
CA ILE A 31 -3.78 2.06 2.15
C ILE A 31 -4.77 2.58 3.19
N LEU A 32 -5.90 3.13 2.74
CA LEU A 32 -6.92 3.71 3.61
C LEU A 32 -7.51 2.67 4.59
N HIS A 33 -7.89 1.49 4.10
CA HIS A 33 -8.53 0.49 4.95
C HIS A 33 -7.55 -0.08 5.99
N ARG A 34 -6.32 -0.45 5.57
CA ARG A 34 -5.37 -1.06 6.51
C ARG A 34 -4.81 -0.04 7.49
N SER A 35 -4.57 1.20 7.06
CA SER A 35 -4.09 2.25 7.95
C SER A 35 -5.12 2.57 9.03
N ALA A 36 -6.39 2.71 8.66
CA ALA A 36 -7.47 3.00 9.59
C ALA A 36 -7.62 1.89 10.63
N ALA A 37 -7.69 0.62 10.20
CA ALA A 37 -7.81 -0.51 11.12
C ALA A 37 -6.62 -0.60 12.09
N PHE A 38 -5.39 -0.55 11.56
CA PHE A 38 -4.18 -0.62 12.37
C PHE A 38 -4.07 0.51 13.39
N CYS A 39 -4.36 1.74 12.97
CA CYS A 39 -4.26 2.90 13.85
C CYS A 39 -5.39 2.94 14.88
N MET A 40 -6.59 2.47 14.57
CA MET A 40 -7.66 2.33 15.55
C MET A 40 -7.28 1.32 16.64
N GLU A 41 -6.82 0.12 16.27
CA GLU A 41 -6.38 -0.89 17.23
C GLU A 41 -5.22 -0.41 18.11
N ARG A 42 -4.31 0.39 17.55
CA ARG A 42 -3.11 0.83 18.27
C ARG A 42 -3.35 2.01 19.21
N CYS A 43 -4.26 2.90 18.86
CA CYS A 43 -4.41 4.20 19.49
C CYS A 43 -5.72 4.41 20.25
N LEU A 44 -6.78 3.67 19.93
CA LEU A 44 -8.05 3.79 20.64
C LEU A 44 -8.12 2.75 21.75
N ASP A 45 -8.61 3.16 22.90
CA ASP A 45 -9.02 2.23 23.94
C ASP A 45 -10.30 1.51 23.51
N THR A 46 -10.12 0.33 22.90
CA THR A 46 -11.25 -0.49 22.44
C THR A 46 -11.94 -1.22 23.60
N GLU A 47 -11.30 -1.35 24.77
CA GLU A 47 -11.93 -1.95 25.95
C GLU A 47 -13.00 -1.01 26.53
N GLU A 48 -12.79 0.30 26.43
CA GLU A 48 -13.77 1.31 26.83
C GLU A 48 -15.10 1.20 26.06
N LEU A 49 -15.10 0.66 24.83
CA LEU A 49 -16.34 0.41 24.08
C LEU A 49 -17.27 -0.61 24.76
N TYR A 50 -16.70 -1.48 25.59
CA TYR A 50 -17.43 -2.55 26.27
C TYR A 50 -17.66 -2.25 27.76
N THR A 51 -16.81 -1.43 28.38
CA THR A 51 -16.89 -1.12 29.81
C THR A 51 -17.58 0.21 30.12
N LEU A 52 -17.50 1.19 29.20
CA LEU A 52 -18.06 2.54 29.33
C LEU A 52 -17.60 3.28 30.61
N LEU A 53 -16.49 2.88 31.23
CA LEU A 53 -16.03 3.41 32.52
C LEU A 53 -15.54 4.85 32.39
N ARG A 54 -14.71 5.15 31.38
CA ARG A 54 -14.28 6.51 31.04
C ARG A 54 -15.50 7.37 30.78
N THR A 55 -16.48 6.86 30.06
CA THR A 55 -17.66 7.61 29.60
C THR A 55 -18.64 7.91 30.73
N SER A 56 -18.85 6.98 31.65
CA SER A 56 -19.88 7.06 32.71
C SER A 56 -19.36 7.48 34.08
N GLN A 57 -18.09 7.18 34.40
CA GLN A 57 -17.54 7.35 35.76
C GLN A 57 -16.39 8.36 35.83
N ALA A 58 -15.73 8.68 34.72
CA ALA A 58 -14.59 9.59 34.75
C ALA A 58 -15.01 11.08 34.65
N PRO A 59 -14.28 11.99 35.34
CA PRO A 59 -14.49 13.43 35.21
C PRO A 59 -14.36 13.90 33.76
N ILE A 60 -15.16 14.91 33.36
CA ILE A 60 -15.14 15.49 31.99
C ILE A 60 -13.73 15.84 31.52
N ARG A 61 -12.91 16.44 32.39
CA ARG A 61 -11.56 16.85 32.02
C ARG A 61 -10.68 15.66 31.63
N TYR A 62 -10.75 14.56 32.39
CA TYR A 62 -10.02 13.33 32.07
C TYR A 62 -10.46 12.73 30.74
N ARG A 63 -11.77 12.70 30.47
CA ARG A 63 -12.30 12.23 29.19
C ARG A 63 -11.75 13.04 28.02
N LEU A 64 -11.82 14.37 28.11
CA LEU A 64 -11.33 15.27 27.07
C LEU A 64 -9.83 15.12 26.83
N ASP A 65 -9.02 15.04 27.89
CA ASP A 65 -7.58 14.87 27.78
C ASP A 65 -7.23 13.52 27.11
N THR A 66 -7.98 12.46 27.43
CA THR A 66 -7.82 11.13 26.84
C THR A 66 -8.21 11.12 25.36
N ASP A 67 -9.39 11.66 25.01
CA ASP A 67 -9.84 11.75 23.62
C ASP A 67 -8.86 12.57 22.76
N LEU A 68 -8.29 13.65 23.31
CA LEU A 68 -7.25 14.44 22.64
C LEU A 68 -5.96 13.64 22.44
N ALA A 69 -5.56 12.83 23.42
CA ALA A 69 -4.40 11.96 23.31
C ALA A 69 -4.60 10.86 22.26
N GLU A 70 -5.76 10.21 22.24
CA GLU A 70 -6.15 9.21 21.25
C GLU A 70 -6.16 9.80 19.84
N LYS A 71 -6.78 10.98 19.65
CA LYS A 71 -6.78 11.70 18.38
C LYS A 71 -5.37 12.03 17.89
N LYS A 72 -4.51 12.49 18.80
CA LYS A 72 -3.10 12.79 18.48
C LYS A 72 -2.34 11.52 18.10
N CYS A 73 -2.59 10.41 18.79
CA CYS A 73 -2.00 9.12 18.45
C CYS A 73 -2.44 8.67 17.05
N ALA A 74 -3.74 8.67 16.75
CA ALA A 74 -4.28 8.23 15.47
C ALA A 74 -3.72 9.06 14.30
N SER A 75 -3.63 10.39 14.46
CA SER A 75 -3.03 11.30 13.47
C SER A 75 -1.55 10.99 13.21
N ASN A 76 -0.77 10.76 14.27
CA ASN A 76 0.64 10.42 14.13
C ASN A 76 0.84 9.01 13.53
N CYS A 77 -0.05 8.09 13.86
CA CYS A 77 -0.03 6.73 13.33
C CYS A 77 -0.29 6.72 11.83
N SER A 78 -1.34 7.40 11.36
CA SER A 78 -1.68 7.45 9.93
C SER A 78 -0.57 8.10 9.11
N ALA A 79 0.02 9.20 9.60
CA ALA A 79 1.14 9.87 8.94
C ALA A 79 2.37 8.95 8.80
N LYS A 80 2.69 8.15 9.83
CA LYS A 80 3.80 7.18 9.78
C LYS A 80 3.48 5.98 8.90
N TRP A 81 2.24 5.52 8.91
CA TRP A 81 1.80 4.37 8.12
C TRP A 81 1.97 4.63 6.63
N ASP A 82 1.53 5.80 6.15
CA ASP A 82 1.62 6.16 4.75
C ASP A 82 3.07 6.13 4.22
N GLU A 83 4.02 6.64 5.02
CA GLU A 83 5.43 6.64 4.67
C GLU A 83 6.03 5.22 4.65
N LEU A 84 5.77 4.43 5.71
CA LEU A 84 6.24 3.04 5.80
C LEU A 84 5.68 2.18 4.66
N TYR A 85 4.40 2.36 4.35
CA TYR A 85 3.75 1.64 3.26
C TYR A 85 4.36 2.00 1.91
N ARG A 86 4.55 3.29 1.60
CA ARG A 86 5.19 3.73 0.35
C ARG A 86 6.60 3.15 0.21
N ALA A 87 7.43 3.28 1.24
CA ALA A 87 8.80 2.76 1.23
C ALA A 87 8.82 1.23 1.01
N THR A 88 7.93 0.50 1.69
CA THR A 88 7.83 -0.96 1.56
C THR A 88 7.34 -1.36 0.16
N ALA A 89 6.34 -0.67 -0.38
CA ALA A 89 5.80 -0.94 -1.71
C ALA A 89 6.84 -0.66 -2.81
N MET A 90 7.59 0.44 -2.71
CA MET A 90 8.70 0.74 -3.64
C MET A 90 9.74 -0.38 -3.62
N ARG A 91 10.21 -0.78 -2.44
CA ARG A 91 11.18 -1.88 -2.28
C ARG A 91 10.70 -3.19 -2.90
N LEU A 92 9.46 -3.59 -2.59
CA LEU A 92 8.88 -4.82 -3.13
C LEU A 92 8.71 -4.77 -4.65
N ASN A 93 8.32 -3.61 -5.20
CA ASN A 93 8.22 -3.41 -6.64
C ASN A 93 9.59 -3.49 -7.33
N GLU A 94 10.62 -2.86 -6.78
CA GLU A 94 11.99 -2.94 -7.31
C GLU A 94 12.49 -4.39 -7.32
N GLU A 95 12.27 -5.14 -6.24
CA GLU A 95 12.61 -6.56 -6.17
C GLU A 95 11.84 -7.41 -7.20
N ALA A 96 10.56 -7.12 -7.43
CA ALA A 96 9.74 -7.81 -8.41
C ALA A 96 10.21 -7.51 -9.85
N VAL A 97 10.48 -6.24 -10.16
CA VAL A 97 11.01 -5.81 -11.46
C VAL A 97 12.35 -6.47 -11.75
N ARG A 98 13.27 -6.48 -10.77
CA ARG A 98 14.56 -7.18 -10.91
C ARG A 98 14.37 -8.67 -11.22
N ARG A 99 13.45 -9.36 -10.54
CA ARG A 99 13.15 -10.77 -10.81
C ARG A 99 12.62 -11.01 -12.22
N VAL A 100 11.71 -10.16 -12.70
CA VAL A 100 11.17 -10.27 -14.07
C VAL A 100 12.26 -9.99 -15.11
N GLN A 101 13.08 -8.95 -14.91
CA GLN A 101 14.18 -8.61 -15.80
C GLN A 101 15.22 -9.73 -15.90
N MET A 102 15.62 -10.33 -14.76
CA MET A 102 16.53 -11.47 -14.77
C MET A 102 15.94 -12.68 -15.52
N ARG A 103 14.65 -12.97 -15.32
CA ARG A 103 13.96 -14.05 -16.04
C ARG A 103 13.92 -13.80 -17.55
N GLN A 104 13.63 -12.57 -17.97
CA GLN A 104 13.62 -12.22 -19.40
C GLN A 104 15.02 -12.29 -20.02
N MET A 105 16.05 -11.85 -19.30
CA MET A 105 17.44 -11.96 -19.74
C MET A 105 17.86 -13.42 -19.89
N GLN A 106 17.49 -14.28 -18.95
CA GLN A 106 17.77 -15.71 -19.01
C GLN A 106 17.05 -16.38 -20.18
N ASN A 107 15.78 -16.05 -20.42
CA ASN A 107 15.05 -16.54 -21.59
C ASN A 107 15.70 -16.10 -22.91
N MET A 108 16.18 -14.85 -22.99
CA MET A 108 16.89 -14.33 -24.16
C MET A 108 18.22 -15.07 -24.39
N MET A 109 19.00 -15.32 -23.34
CA MET A 109 20.25 -16.09 -23.45
C MET A 109 19.98 -17.53 -23.88
N ASN A 110 18.96 -18.18 -23.32
CA ASN A 110 18.57 -19.54 -23.69
C ASN A 110 18.09 -19.60 -25.15
N ALA A 111 17.36 -18.59 -25.64
CA ALA A 111 16.94 -18.50 -27.03
C ALA A 111 18.14 -18.27 -27.98
N MET A 112 19.15 -17.48 -27.57
CA MET A 112 20.39 -17.31 -28.35
C MET A 112 21.26 -18.57 -28.36
N GLN A 113 21.30 -19.34 -27.27
CA GLN A 113 22.06 -20.60 -27.22
C GLN A 113 21.33 -21.77 -27.90
N GLY A 114 19.98 -21.77 -27.91
CA GLY A 114 19.17 -22.82 -28.54
C GLY A 114 18.79 -22.55 -30.00
N GLY A 115 18.98 -21.31 -30.50
CA GLY A 115 18.65 -20.90 -31.87
C GLY A 115 19.82 -20.92 -32.86
N GLY A 116 20.95 -21.53 -32.49
CA GLY A 116 22.10 -21.71 -33.37
C GLY A 116 22.05 -23.04 -34.14
N VAL A 117 21.22 -23.10 -35.18
CA VAL A 117 21.39 -23.97 -36.36
C VAL A 117 21.16 -23.14 -37.60
#